data_AF-A0A821T007-F1
#
_entry.id   AF-A0A821T007-F1
#
_cell.length_a   1.000
_cell.length_b   1.000
_cell.length_c   1.000
_cell.angle_alpha   90.00
_cell.angle_beta   90.00
_cell.angle_gamma   90.00
#
_symmetry.space_group_name_H-M   'P 1'
#
loop_
_entity.id
_entity.type
_entity.pdbx_description
1 polymer ?
#
loop_
_entity_poly.entity_id
_entity_poly.type
_entity_poly.pdbx_seq_one_letter_code
_entity_poly.pdbx_strand_id
1 'polypeptide(L)'
;MKAIQWFAFGDDDTIWFLNNLLQTLQQYNVSNSIYLGNISDKLGAVQYHGTYYAYGGGGFVLSRPLALRAVQHNKDCQRFTNMYGGDEMIGKCITEVLKINLTRNNHFHQMDHDGDMDGYLESGIEGLVSLHHIFSYWEPFPEEYTTHPHETMYLLKLAYQTFGNHFLKRYVWLDCRTNRTFLLTMGYSFSLFNRILTYEELMKVEKTWWCCSEFVGRETRPKEKNKMTWYFRAVTNETKNIVSGYGAVYENKQKDRNVQISRIEIILTN
;
A
#
# COMPACT_ATOMS: atom_id res chain seq x y z
N MET A 1 -24.78 18.09 -17.05
CA MET A 1 -23.48 17.50 -16.66
C MET A 1 -23.44 17.40 -15.14
N LYS A 2 -22.99 16.27 -14.57
CA LYS A 2 -22.77 16.17 -13.12
C LYS A 2 -21.55 17.04 -12.74
N ALA A 3 -21.63 17.78 -11.64
CA ALA A 3 -20.51 18.59 -11.16
C ALA A 3 -19.38 17.69 -10.64
N ILE A 4 -18.13 18.05 -10.92
CA ILE A 4 -16.93 17.38 -10.38
C ILE A 4 -16.93 17.55 -8.86
N GLN A 5 -16.76 16.45 -8.13
CA GLN A 5 -16.86 16.41 -6.66
C GLN A 5 -15.51 16.38 -5.95
N TRP A 6 -14.50 15.78 -6.58
CA TRP A 6 -13.20 15.49 -6.01
C TRP A 6 -12.11 15.73 -7.05
N PHE A 7 -10.96 16.20 -6.59
CA PHE A 7 -9.75 16.39 -7.37
C PHE A 7 -8.64 15.56 -6.76
N ALA A 8 -8.16 14.54 -7.47
CA ALA A 8 -7.07 13.69 -7.03
C ALA A 8 -5.74 14.21 -7.60
N PHE A 9 -4.70 14.16 -6.78
CA PHE A 9 -3.33 14.56 -7.08
C PHE A 9 -2.42 13.37 -6.76
N GLY A 10 -1.49 13.08 -7.65
CA GLY A 10 -0.49 12.04 -7.51
C GLY A 10 0.60 12.24 -8.56
N ASP A 11 1.72 11.57 -8.36
CA ASP A 11 2.86 11.59 -9.28
C ASP A 11 2.61 10.64 -10.46
N ASP A 12 3.48 10.70 -11.48
CA ASP A 12 3.35 9.91 -12.71
C ASP A 12 3.58 8.41 -12.50
N ASP A 13 4.12 8.01 -11.36
CA ASP A 13 4.30 6.64 -10.90
C ASP A 13 3.48 6.28 -9.64
N THR A 14 2.47 7.09 -9.28
CA THR A 14 1.45 6.72 -8.29
C THR A 14 0.45 5.73 -8.90
N ILE A 15 0.33 4.55 -8.31
CA ILE A 15 -0.64 3.52 -8.70
C ILE A 15 -1.91 3.64 -7.86
N TRP A 16 -3.04 3.86 -8.53
CA TRP A 16 -4.35 4.08 -7.89
C TRP A 16 -5.26 2.85 -7.94
N PHE A 17 -5.82 2.49 -6.77
CA PHE A 17 -6.84 1.45 -6.61
C PHE A 17 -8.22 2.10 -6.60
N LEU A 18 -8.69 2.48 -7.79
CA LEU A 18 -9.80 3.43 -7.97
C LEU A 18 -11.11 3.02 -7.28
N ASN A 19 -11.48 1.73 -7.24
CA ASN A 19 -12.71 1.33 -6.55
C ASN A 19 -12.60 1.55 -5.04
N ASN A 20 -11.41 1.30 -4.46
CA ASN A 20 -11.15 1.52 -3.04
C ASN A 20 -11.12 3.02 -2.73
N LEU A 21 -10.53 3.83 -3.64
CA LEU A 21 -10.60 5.29 -3.55
C LEU A 21 -12.04 5.78 -3.53
N LEU A 22 -12.87 5.34 -4.48
CA LEU A 22 -14.28 5.75 -4.55
C LEU A 22 -15.07 5.34 -3.31
N GLN A 23 -14.88 4.12 -2.78
CA GLN A 23 -15.48 3.68 -1.52
C GLN A 23 -15.04 4.53 -0.33
N THR A 24 -13.76 4.90 -0.29
CA THR A 24 -13.22 5.79 0.74
C THR A 24 -13.87 7.17 0.66
N LEU A 25 -13.98 7.76 -0.53
CA LEU A 25 -14.56 9.09 -0.73
C LEU A 25 -16.06 9.15 -0.40
N GLN A 26 -16.80 8.03 -0.52
CA GLN A 26 -18.21 7.96 -0.13
C GLN A 26 -18.46 8.14 1.37
N GLN A 27 -17.44 7.96 2.21
CA GLN A 27 -17.54 8.14 3.66
C GLN A 27 -17.56 9.61 4.08
N TYR A 28 -17.30 10.53 3.14
CA TYR A 28 -17.12 11.94 3.42
C TYR A 28 -18.27 12.78 2.82
N ASN A 29 -18.73 13.78 3.58
CA ASN A 29 -19.66 14.76 3.05
C ASN A 29 -18.93 15.73 2.10
N VAL A 30 -19.19 15.57 0.80
CA VAL A 30 -18.57 16.34 -0.29
C VAL A 30 -18.81 17.86 -0.21
N SER A 31 -19.78 18.33 0.55
CA SER A 31 -20.04 19.76 0.78
C SER A 31 -19.00 20.42 1.70
N ASN A 32 -18.21 19.64 2.44
CA ASN A 32 -17.19 20.15 3.34
C ASN A 32 -15.87 20.42 2.61
N SER A 33 -15.05 21.35 3.13
CA SER A 33 -13.66 21.52 2.69
C SER A 33 -12.77 20.42 3.26
N ILE A 34 -12.54 19.37 2.47
CA ILE A 34 -11.76 18.18 2.85
C ILE A 34 -10.45 18.13 2.07
N TYR A 35 -9.36 17.97 2.82
CA TYR A 35 -8.02 17.62 2.34
C TYR A 35 -7.70 16.22 2.85
N LEU A 36 -7.76 15.20 1.98
CA LEU A 36 -7.61 13.80 2.34
C LEU A 36 -6.33 13.22 1.73
N GLY A 37 -5.52 12.53 2.51
CA GLY A 37 -4.30 11.87 2.05
C GLY A 37 -3.52 11.35 3.25
N ASN A 38 -2.21 11.14 3.11
CA ASN A 38 -1.37 10.77 4.24
C ASN A 38 0.02 11.38 4.18
N ILE A 39 0.70 11.38 5.32
CA ILE A 39 2.13 11.69 5.38
C ILE A 39 2.95 10.51 4.83
N SER A 40 4.23 10.73 4.55
CA SER A 40 5.16 9.64 4.24
C SER A 40 5.23 8.61 5.36
N ASP A 41 5.38 7.35 4.98
CA ASP A 41 5.65 6.22 5.86
C ASP A 41 7.15 6.08 6.22
N LYS A 42 8.04 6.91 5.66
CA LYS A 42 9.46 6.96 6.02
C LYS A 42 9.72 8.03 7.08
N LEU A 43 10.22 7.64 8.25
CA LEU A 43 10.45 8.58 9.37
C LEU A 43 11.36 9.75 8.99
N GLY A 44 12.44 9.50 8.25
CA GLY A 44 13.37 10.55 7.83
C GLY A 44 12.70 11.61 6.93
N ALA A 45 11.78 11.19 6.05
CA ALA A 45 11.02 12.12 5.21
C ALA A 45 10.10 12.99 6.07
N VAL A 46 9.38 12.36 7.00
CA VAL A 46 8.49 13.05 7.95
C VAL A 46 9.24 14.00 8.87
N GLN A 47 10.44 13.65 9.33
CA GLN A 47 11.27 14.52 10.17
C GLN A 47 11.77 15.75 9.38
N TYR A 48 12.09 15.57 8.10
CA TYR A 48 12.66 16.63 7.29
C TYR A 48 11.59 17.58 6.70
N HIS A 49 10.51 17.04 6.15
CA HIS A 49 9.47 17.82 5.48
C HIS A 49 8.23 18.07 6.35
N GLY A 50 8.07 17.32 7.44
CA GLY A 50 7.01 17.53 8.42
C GLY A 50 5.78 16.63 8.22
N THR A 51 4.77 16.90 9.06
CA THR A 51 3.62 16.01 9.25
C THR A 51 2.25 16.65 8.93
N TYR A 52 2.28 17.87 8.39
CA TYR A 52 1.11 18.75 8.28
C TYR A 52 0.40 18.69 6.91
N TYR A 53 1.00 18.03 5.92
CA TYR A 53 0.48 17.93 4.56
C TYR A 53 0.58 16.49 4.02
N ALA A 54 -0.22 16.20 2.99
CA ALA A 54 -0.18 14.90 2.33
C ALA A 54 0.96 14.86 1.32
N TYR A 55 1.72 13.77 1.30
CA TYR A 55 2.84 13.61 0.39
C TYR A 55 2.32 13.22 -0.99
N GLY A 56 2.87 13.85 -2.02
CA GLY A 56 2.38 13.79 -3.40
C GLY A 56 2.40 12.39 -3.98
N GLY A 57 3.47 11.65 -3.74
CA GLY A 57 3.65 10.29 -4.24
C GLY A 57 2.59 9.30 -3.76
N GLY A 58 2.29 9.31 -2.47
CA GLY A 58 1.19 8.55 -1.89
C GLY A 58 -0.18 9.04 -2.37
N GLY A 59 -0.24 10.22 -2.97
CA GLY A 59 -1.43 10.83 -3.52
C GLY A 59 -2.32 11.46 -2.45
N PHE A 60 -3.16 12.39 -2.90
CA PHE A 60 -4.15 13.04 -2.05
C PHE A 60 -5.34 13.52 -2.86
N VAL A 61 -6.43 13.86 -2.17
CA VAL A 61 -7.67 14.30 -2.77
C VAL A 61 -8.19 15.55 -2.08
N LEU A 62 -8.62 16.52 -2.89
CA LEU A 62 -9.33 17.71 -2.44
C LEU A 62 -10.80 17.61 -2.82
N SER A 63 -11.68 17.88 -1.86
CA SER A 63 -13.08 18.15 -2.15
C SER A 63 -13.24 19.38 -3.04
N ARG A 64 -14.30 19.43 -3.85
CA ARG A 64 -14.58 20.57 -4.72
C ARG A 64 -14.63 21.92 -3.99
N PRO A 65 -15.31 22.08 -2.84
CA PRO A 65 -15.31 23.36 -2.12
C PRO A 65 -13.90 23.80 -1.71
N LEU A 66 -13.04 22.87 -1.30
CA LEU A 66 -11.65 23.21 -0.95
C LEU A 66 -10.83 23.64 -2.18
N ALA A 67 -10.94 22.91 -3.29
CA ALA A 67 -10.23 23.25 -4.52
C ALA A 67 -10.62 24.65 -5.02
N LEU A 68 -11.91 25.00 -4.97
CA LEU A 68 -12.39 26.34 -5.35
C LEU A 68 -11.84 27.43 -4.43
N ARG A 69 -11.80 27.18 -3.11
CA ARG A 69 -11.21 28.11 -2.15
C ARG A 69 -9.71 28.32 -2.42
N ALA A 70 -8.98 27.26 -2.75
CA ALA A 70 -7.55 27.37 -3.10
C ALA A 70 -7.33 28.26 -4.34
N VAL A 71 -8.16 28.12 -5.38
CA VAL A 71 -8.09 28.98 -6.58
C VAL A 71 -8.44 30.43 -6.25
N GLN A 72 -9.45 30.67 -5.42
CA GLN A 72 -9.83 32.03 -4.99
C GLN A 72 -8.69 32.73 -4.24
N HIS A 73 -7.92 31.99 -3.45
CA HIS A 73 -6.77 32.47 -2.69
C HIS A 73 -5.42 32.25 -3.39
N ASN A 74 -5.41 32.01 -4.71
CA ASN A 74 -4.19 31.67 -5.44
C ASN A 74 -3.07 32.69 -5.25
N LYS A 75 -3.39 34.00 -5.20
CA LYS A 75 -2.41 35.06 -4.94
C LYS A 75 -1.71 34.90 -3.57
N ASP A 76 -2.46 34.57 -2.53
CA ASP A 76 -1.90 34.33 -1.20
C ASP A 76 -1.06 33.05 -1.18
N CYS A 77 -1.50 32.02 -1.91
CA CYS A 77 -0.82 30.73 -2.00
C CYS A 77 0.47 30.77 -2.84
N GLN A 78 0.60 31.72 -3.77
CA GLN A 78 1.81 31.91 -4.58
C GLN A 78 3.07 32.23 -3.74
N ARG A 79 2.94 32.64 -2.48
CA ARG A 79 4.10 32.83 -1.60
C ARG A 79 4.84 31.52 -1.26
N PHE A 80 4.23 30.37 -1.54
CA PHE A 80 4.79 29.04 -1.25
C PHE A 80 5.40 28.36 -2.48
N THR A 81 5.61 29.08 -3.58
CA THR A 81 6.19 28.51 -4.82
C THR A 81 7.65 28.07 -4.69
N ASN A 82 8.31 28.44 -3.59
CA ASN A 82 9.69 28.06 -3.26
C ASN A 82 9.77 26.87 -2.30
N MET A 83 8.64 26.21 -1.96
CA MET A 83 8.63 24.98 -1.18
C MET A 83 9.28 23.82 -1.95
N TYR A 84 9.66 22.75 -1.25
CA TYR A 84 10.44 21.65 -1.83
C TYR A 84 9.71 20.94 -2.97
N GLY A 85 8.42 20.70 -2.80
CA GLY A 85 7.56 19.99 -3.76
C GLY A 85 6.21 20.68 -3.97
N GLY A 86 5.52 20.30 -5.04
CA GLY A 86 4.19 20.82 -5.36
C GLY A 86 3.13 20.43 -4.32
N ASP A 87 3.28 19.26 -3.72
CA ASP A 87 2.50 18.75 -2.60
C ASP A 87 2.69 19.60 -1.33
N GLU A 88 3.92 19.96 -0.98
CA GLU A 88 4.22 20.86 0.14
C GLU A 88 3.65 22.27 -0.12
N MET A 89 3.80 22.80 -1.34
CA MET A 89 3.21 24.09 -1.73
C MET A 89 1.69 24.10 -1.52
N ILE A 90 0.99 23.06 -2.01
CA ILE A 90 -0.46 22.92 -1.83
C ILE A 90 -0.80 22.74 -0.34
N GLY A 91 -0.03 21.91 0.38
CA GLY A 91 -0.17 21.69 1.81
C GLY A 91 -0.07 22.97 2.63
N LYS A 92 0.95 23.79 2.38
CA LYS A 92 1.15 25.11 3.00
C LYS A 92 0.00 26.06 2.70
N CYS A 93 -0.44 26.15 1.45
CA CYS A 93 -1.61 26.95 1.05
C CYS A 93 -2.86 26.54 1.86
N ILE A 94 -3.17 25.25 1.87
CA ILE A 94 -4.37 24.72 2.55
C ILE A 94 -4.31 24.93 4.07
N THR A 95 -3.16 24.64 4.69
CA THR A 95 -3.01 24.70 6.15
C THR A 95 -2.83 26.13 6.66
N GLU A 96 -1.99 26.94 6.03
CA GLU A 96 -1.66 28.27 6.53
C GLU A 96 -2.59 29.37 6.02
N VAL A 97 -3.11 29.29 4.79
CA VAL A 97 -4.02 30.31 4.24
C VAL A 97 -5.47 29.91 4.46
N LEU A 98 -5.85 28.68 4.09
CA LEU A 98 -7.25 28.24 4.15
C LEU A 98 -7.67 27.68 5.53
N LYS A 99 -6.69 27.45 6.42
CA LYS A 99 -6.86 26.93 7.79
C LYS A 99 -7.59 25.58 7.83
N ILE A 100 -7.29 24.71 6.86
CA ILE A 100 -7.81 23.33 6.81
C ILE A 100 -6.67 22.37 7.13
N ASN A 101 -6.90 21.46 8.07
CA ASN A 101 -5.93 20.44 8.42
C ASN A 101 -6.02 19.24 7.47
N LEU A 102 -4.89 18.57 7.28
CA LEU A 102 -4.86 17.26 6.63
C LEU A 102 -5.73 16.26 7.40
N THR A 103 -6.69 15.64 6.70
CA THR A 103 -7.37 14.44 7.16
C THR A 103 -6.54 13.24 6.77
N ARG A 104 -5.85 12.63 7.73
CA ARG A 104 -4.99 11.46 7.49
C ARG A 104 -5.82 10.23 7.20
N ASN A 105 -5.44 9.50 6.15
CA ASN A 105 -6.02 8.21 5.80
C ASN A 105 -4.89 7.23 5.48
N ASN A 106 -4.76 6.19 6.30
CA ASN A 106 -3.66 5.24 6.25
C ASN A 106 -3.69 4.28 5.04
N HIS A 107 -4.58 4.48 4.06
CA HIS A 107 -4.61 3.68 2.82
C HIS A 107 -3.89 4.37 1.64
N PHE A 108 -3.40 5.60 1.84
CA PHE A 108 -2.52 6.30 0.90
C PHE A 108 -1.07 6.08 1.32
N HIS A 109 -0.23 5.57 0.41
CA HIS A 109 1.10 5.09 0.76
C HIS A 109 2.19 5.63 -0.18
N GLN A 110 3.14 6.35 0.43
CA GLN A 110 4.29 6.95 -0.25
C GLN A 110 5.37 5.89 -0.58
N MET A 111 5.63 4.96 0.34
CA MET A 111 6.52 3.81 0.14
C MET A 111 7.95 4.11 -0.31
N ASP A 112 8.55 5.18 0.21
CA ASP A 112 9.94 5.59 -0.07
C ASP A 112 10.99 4.73 0.67
N HIS A 113 10.74 3.44 0.80
CA HIS A 113 11.66 2.49 1.42
C HIS A 113 12.41 1.71 0.33
N ASP A 114 13.72 1.53 0.51
CA ASP A 114 14.57 0.88 -0.49
C ASP A 114 14.57 -0.65 -0.35
N GLY A 115 14.33 -1.35 -1.45
CA GLY A 115 14.51 -2.79 -1.55
C GLY A 115 13.25 -3.62 -1.33
N ASP A 116 13.28 -4.53 -0.36
CA ASP A 116 12.27 -5.57 -0.18
C ASP A 116 11.05 -5.08 0.63
N MET A 117 9.87 -4.99 0.00
CA MET A 117 8.60 -4.57 0.61
C MET A 117 7.67 -5.72 1.02
N ASP A 118 8.14 -6.97 1.03
CA ASP A 118 7.25 -8.10 1.32
C ASP A 118 6.60 -7.98 2.70
N GLY A 119 7.38 -7.62 3.73
CA GLY A 119 6.84 -7.48 5.07
C GLY A 119 5.78 -6.39 5.19
N TYR A 120 5.87 -5.38 4.32
CA TYR A 120 4.86 -4.34 4.16
C TYR A 120 3.61 -4.85 3.44
N LEU A 121 3.75 -5.51 2.28
CA LEU A 121 2.61 -6.03 1.52
C LEU A 121 1.90 -7.18 2.26
N GLU A 122 2.64 -7.98 3.04
CA GLU A 122 2.14 -9.05 3.90
C GLU A 122 1.64 -8.57 5.27
N SER A 123 1.64 -7.26 5.53
CA SER A 123 1.24 -6.72 6.83
C SER A 123 -0.28 -6.69 7.06
N GLY A 124 -1.08 -7.00 6.03
CA GLY A 124 -2.53 -6.89 6.07
C GLY A 124 -2.97 -5.45 5.83
N ILE A 125 -3.14 -5.11 4.55
CA ILE A 125 -3.64 -3.81 4.10
C ILE A 125 -4.99 -4.08 3.43
N GLU A 126 -6.09 -3.79 4.11
CA GLU A 126 -7.42 -3.90 3.53
C GLU A 126 -7.87 -2.52 3.04
N GLY A 127 -8.44 -2.45 1.83
CA GLY A 127 -8.89 -1.16 1.28
C GLY A 127 -7.76 -0.24 0.79
N LEU A 128 -6.62 -0.80 0.38
CA LEU A 128 -5.48 -0.08 -0.23
C LEU A 128 -5.97 0.94 -1.29
N VAL A 129 -5.58 2.22 -1.18
CA VAL A 129 -6.00 3.30 -2.10
C VAL A 129 -4.92 3.63 -3.12
N SER A 130 -3.66 3.71 -2.69
CA SER A 130 -2.54 4.04 -3.58
C SER A 130 -1.22 3.44 -3.11
N LEU A 131 -0.36 3.11 -4.07
CA LEU A 131 1.05 2.76 -3.88
C LEU A 131 1.91 3.66 -4.75
N HIS A 132 3.18 3.82 -4.42
CA HIS A 132 4.08 4.71 -5.14
C HIS A 132 5.49 4.13 -5.25
N HIS A 133 6.23 4.59 -6.27
CA HIS A 133 7.60 4.21 -6.59
C HIS A 133 7.85 2.70 -6.78
N ILE A 134 6.85 1.96 -7.24
CA ILE A 134 7.04 0.57 -7.68
C ILE A 134 8.07 0.54 -8.81
N PHE A 135 9.12 -0.28 -8.67
CA PHE A 135 10.31 -0.41 -9.53
C PHE A 135 11.32 0.74 -9.50
N SER A 136 11.07 1.80 -8.74
CA SER A 136 12.05 2.90 -8.54
C SER A 136 12.85 2.69 -7.26
N TYR A 137 12.16 2.50 -6.14
CA TYR A 137 12.79 2.22 -4.85
C TYR A 137 12.70 0.75 -4.44
N TRP A 138 11.66 0.06 -4.88
CA TRP A 138 11.35 -1.28 -4.42
C TRP A 138 10.61 -2.10 -5.46
N GLU A 139 10.70 -3.41 -5.29
CA GLU A 139 10.00 -4.38 -6.13
C GLU A 139 9.02 -5.20 -5.29
N PRO A 140 7.78 -5.41 -5.78
CA PRO A 140 6.76 -6.14 -5.04
C PRO A 140 7.02 -7.64 -5.00
N PHE A 141 7.86 -8.19 -5.89
CA PHE A 141 8.16 -9.62 -5.96
C PHE A 141 9.68 -9.85 -6.01
N PRO A 142 10.17 -11.08 -5.81
CA PRO A 142 11.59 -11.40 -6.04
C PRO A 142 12.03 -11.18 -7.49
N GLU A 143 13.34 -10.96 -7.71
CA GLU A 143 13.95 -10.57 -9.01
C GLU A 143 13.53 -11.45 -10.20
N GLU A 144 13.38 -12.75 -9.97
CA GLU A 144 12.98 -13.72 -10.98
C GLU A 144 11.55 -13.50 -11.52
N TYR A 145 10.72 -12.71 -10.83
CA TYR A 145 9.39 -12.28 -11.27
C TYR A 145 9.41 -10.87 -11.88
N THR A 146 10.44 -10.08 -11.60
CA THR A 146 10.48 -8.63 -11.92
C THR A 146 11.38 -8.29 -13.09
N THR A 147 12.08 -9.26 -13.67
CA THR A 147 12.79 -9.12 -14.96
C THR A 147 11.94 -8.48 -16.08
N HIS A 148 10.61 -8.48 -15.93
CA HIS A 148 9.66 -7.81 -16.79
C HIS A 148 8.64 -6.99 -15.97
N PRO A 149 8.88 -5.68 -15.69
CA PRO A 149 8.00 -4.84 -14.86
C PRO A 149 6.53 -4.82 -15.29
N HIS A 150 6.27 -4.93 -16.59
CA HIS A 150 4.92 -5.00 -17.15
C HIS A 150 4.18 -6.28 -16.74
N GLU A 151 4.86 -7.42 -16.65
CA GLU A 151 4.27 -8.68 -16.15
C GLU A 151 3.93 -8.55 -14.68
N THR A 152 4.85 -8.00 -13.88
CA THR A 152 4.59 -7.74 -12.46
C THR A 152 3.38 -6.82 -12.25
N MET A 153 3.25 -5.76 -13.04
CA MET A 153 2.07 -4.91 -12.95
C MET A 153 0.80 -5.60 -13.40
N TYR A 154 0.89 -6.48 -14.40
CA TYR A 154 -0.23 -7.31 -14.81
C TYR A 154 -0.68 -8.24 -13.67
N LEU A 155 0.25 -8.83 -12.91
CA LEU A 155 -0.07 -9.65 -11.73
C LEU A 155 -0.79 -8.86 -10.64
N LEU A 156 -0.26 -7.69 -10.26
CA LEU A 156 -0.90 -6.82 -9.26
C LEU A 156 -2.31 -6.40 -9.70
N LYS A 157 -2.46 -6.04 -10.98
CA LYS A 157 -3.77 -5.71 -11.56
C LYS A 157 -4.73 -6.88 -11.48
N LEU A 158 -4.34 -8.08 -11.88
CA LEU A 158 -5.18 -9.27 -11.83
C LEU A 158 -5.57 -9.64 -10.39
N ALA A 159 -4.61 -9.57 -9.47
CA ALA A 159 -4.86 -9.83 -8.06
C ALA A 159 -5.89 -8.84 -7.50
N TYR A 160 -5.72 -7.55 -7.75
CA TYR A 160 -6.69 -6.55 -7.33
C TYR A 160 -8.07 -6.73 -7.98
N GLN A 161 -8.13 -7.01 -9.28
CA GLN A 161 -9.39 -7.27 -9.97
C GLN A 161 -10.13 -8.49 -9.41
N THR A 162 -9.40 -9.49 -8.92
CA THR A 162 -10.00 -10.70 -8.35
C THR A 162 -10.49 -10.49 -6.92
N PHE A 163 -9.71 -9.81 -6.08
CA PHE A 163 -10.00 -9.69 -4.65
C PHE A 163 -10.62 -8.36 -4.22
N GLY A 164 -10.64 -7.36 -5.10
CA GLY A 164 -11.24 -6.06 -4.84
C GLY A 164 -10.66 -5.38 -3.59
N ASN A 165 -11.54 -4.92 -2.70
CA ASN A 165 -11.14 -4.28 -1.44
C ASN A 165 -10.43 -5.24 -0.45
N HIS A 166 -10.53 -6.55 -0.66
CA HIS A 166 -9.81 -7.56 0.11
C HIS A 166 -8.42 -7.88 -0.44
N PHE A 167 -7.97 -7.26 -1.54
CA PHE A 167 -6.58 -7.38 -1.97
C PHE A 167 -5.64 -6.94 -0.84
N LEU A 168 -4.58 -7.73 -0.59
CA LEU A 168 -3.67 -7.61 0.57
C LEU A 168 -4.31 -7.76 1.96
N LYS A 169 -5.58 -8.15 2.04
CA LYS A 169 -6.15 -8.62 3.31
C LYS A 169 -5.40 -9.85 3.78
N ARG A 170 -5.22 -9.95 5.10
CA ARG A 170 -4.40 -10.98 5.71
C ARG A 170 -5.21 -11.91 6.60
N TYR A 171 -5.03 -13.20 6.38
CA TYR A 171 -5.58 -14.28 7.18
C TYR A 171 -4.46 -15.03 7.88
N VAL A 172 -4.68 -15.40 9.14
CA VAL A 172 -3.69 -16.07 9.99
C VAL A 172 -4.27 -17.40 10.45
N TRP A 173 -3.49 -18.47 10.31
CA TRP A 173 -3.81 -19.76 10.90
C TRP A 173 -2.66 -20.24 11.78
N LEU A 174 -2.99 -20.61 13.01
CA LEU A 174 -2.05 -21.11 14.02
C LEU A 174 -2.22 -22.61 14.14
N ASP A 175 -1.21 -23.38 13.76
CA ASP A 175 -1.17 -24.82 13.98
C ASP A 175 -0.30 -25.14 15.20
N CYS A 176 -0.95 -25.23 16.36
CA CYS A 176 -0.28 -25.56 17.61
C CYS A 176 0.30 -26.98 17.65
N ARG A 177 -0.14 -27.90 16.77
CA ARG A 177 0.37 -29.28 16.74
C ARG A 177 1.76 -29.34 16.13
N THR A 178 1.99 -28.55 15.08
CA THR A 178 3.28 -28.49 14.38
C THR A 178 4.11 -27.27 14.79
N ASN A 179 3.61 -26.44 15.70
CA ASN A 179 4.21 -25.18 16.14
C ASN A 179 4.47 -24.23 14.95
N ARG A 180 3.46 -24.01 14.11
CA ARG A 180 3.58 -23.23 12.86
C ARG A 180 2.53 -22.15 12.74
N THR A 181 2.92 -21.03 12.12
CA THR A 181 1.98 -19.97 11.70
C THR A 181 1.93 -19.93 10.19
N PHE A 182 0.72 -19.97 9.65
CA PHE A 182 0.45 -19.76 8.23
C PHE A 182 -0.18 -18.38 8.04
N LEU A 183 0.31 -17.66 7.04
CA LEU A 183 -0.14 -16.33 6.67
C LEU A 183 -0.62 -16.36 5.23
N LEU A 184 -1.86 -15.97 4.98
CA LEU A 184 -2.36 -15.78 3.62
C LEU A 184 -2.61 -14.29 3.40
N THR A 185 -1.88 -13.70 2.46
CA THR A 185 -2.06 -12.33 1.97
C THR A 185 -2.75 -12.38 0.62
N MET A 186 -4.01 -11.96 0.59
CA MET A 186 -4.90 -12.13 -0.56
C MET A 186 -4.34 -11.52 -1.84
N GLY A 187 -4.15 -12.36 -2.84
CA GLY A 187 -3.63 -11.98 -4.16
C GLY A 187 -2.14 -11.67 -4.21
N TYR A 188 -1.40 -11.92 -3.12
CA TYR A 188 0.01 -11.65 -3.07
C TYR A 188 0.83 -12.89 -2.69
N SER A 189 0.64 -13.43 -1.49
CA SER A 189 1.47 -14.51 -0.98
C SER A 189 0.78 -15.42 0.02
N PHE A 190 1.35 -16.61 0.19
CA PHE A 190 1.16 -17.49 1.33
C PHE A 190 2.51 -17.67 2.02
N SER A 191 2.58 -17.53 3.34
CA SER A 191 3.85 -17.57 4.09
C SER A 191 3.75 -18.51 5.29
N LEU A 192 4.80 -19.29 5.51
CA LEU A 192 4.94 -20.24 6.60
C LEU A 192 6.06 -19.78 7.54
N PHE A 193 5.71 -19.66 8.83
CA PHE A 193 6.65 -19.44 9.92
C PHE A 193 6.78 -20.74 10.71
N ASN A 194 8.02 -21.20 10.93
CA ASN A 194 8.31 -22.41 11.70
C ASN A 194 8.29 -22.18 13.23
N ARG A 195 7.32 -21.36 13.68
CA ARG A 195 6.98 -21.06 15.07
C ARG A 195 5.58 -20.44 15.14
N ILE A 196 4.97 -20.45 16.32
CA ILE A 196 3.80 -19.63 16.60
C ILE A 196 4.22 -18.16 16.76
N LEU A 197 3.62 -17.28 15.96
CA LEU A 197 3.70 -15.84 16.13
C LEU A 197 2.70 -15.40 17.19
N THR A 198 3.16 -14.55 18.12
CA THR A 198 2.27 -13.94 19.10
C THR A 198 1.33 -12.93 18.44
N TYR A 199 0.22 -12.59 19.11
CA TYR A 199 -0.69 -11.55 18.64
C TYR A 199 0.04 -10.20 18.44
N GLU A 200 0.92 -9.83 19.37
CA GLU A 200 1.72 -8.61 19.27
C GLU A 200 2.61 -8.62 18.03
N GLU A 201 3.30 -9.73 17.75
CA GLU A 201 4.10 -9.85 16.54
C GLU A 201 3.23 -9.77 15.29
N LEU A 202 2.06 -10.41 15.27
CA LEU A 202 1.14 -10.36 14.13
C LEU A 202 0.68 -8.92 13.83
N MET A 203 0.51 -8.08 14.84
CA MET A 203 0.13 -6.67 14.65
C MET A 203 1.26 -5.79 14.08
N LYS A 204 2.51 -6.26 14.10
CA LYS A 204 3.69 -5.55 13.59
C LYS A 204 3.94 -5.81 12.11
N VAL A 205 4.56 -4.85 11.45
CA VAL A 205 5.07 -4.97 10.08
C VAL A 205 6.44 -5.63 10.12
N GLU A 206 6.67 -6.66 9.32
CA GLU A 206 8.00 -7.25 9.22
C GLU A 206 8.95 -6.31 8.47
N LYS A 207 10.09 -5.95 9.06
CA LYS A 207 11.06 -5.05 8.44
C LYS A 207 11.90 -5.80 7.41
N THR A 208 11.50 -5.74 6.16
CA THR A 208 12.16 -6.46 5.05
C THR A 208 13.10 -5.59 4.20
N TRP A 209 12.92 -4.26 4.20
CA TRP A 209 13.68 -3.32 3.37
C TRP A 209 15.15 -3.18 3.77
N TRP A 210 16.00 -2.77 2.83
CA TRP A 210 17.47 -2.96 2.87
C TRP A 210 18.24 -2.01 3.79
N CYS A 211 17.59 -1.05 4.44
CA CYS A 211 18.30 -0.03 5.20
C CYS A 211 17.57 0.38 6.49
N CYS A 212 18.24 1.22 7.26
CA CYS A 212 17.85 1.69 8.57
C CYS A 212 16.58 2.56 8.61
N SER A 213 15.92 2.82 7.47
CA SER A 213 14.69 3.61 7.46
C SER A 213 13.67 3.03 8.44
N GLU A 214 13.09 3.91 9.24
CA GLU A 214 12.05 3.58 10.21
C GLU A 214 10.70 3.84 9.58
N PHE A 215 9.77 2.91 9.83
CA PHE A 215 8.43 2.97 9.29
C PHE A 215 7.53 3.78 10.25
N VAL A 216 6.77 4.71 9.68
CA VAL A 216 5.79 5.52 10.38
C VAL A 216 4.40 4.95 10.11
N GLY A 217 3.65 4.66 11.17
CA GLY A 217 2.25 4.27 11.10
C GLY A 217 1.93 2.94 11.78
N ARG A 218 2.87 2.00 11.81
CA ARG A 218 2.79 0.76 12.60
C ARG A 218 4.15 0.39 13.17
N GLU A 219 4.14 -0.32 14.29
CA GLU A 219 5.37 -0.88 14.83
C GLU A 219 5.95 -1.94 13.90
N THR A 220 7.28 -2.07 13.89
CA THR A 220 7.97 -3.06 13.08
C THR A 220 8.53 -4.20 13.94
N ARG A 221 8.71 -5.37 13.33
CA ARG A 221 9.41 -6.53 13.90
C ARG A 221 10.56 -6.95 12.99
N PRO A 222 11.59 -7.63 13.51
CA PRO A 222 12.67 -8.16 12.68
C PRO A 222 12.18 -9.11 11.59
N LYS A 223 12.90 -9.16 10.46
CA LYS A 223 12.68 -10.15 9.41
C LYS A 223 12.86 -11.58 9.93
N GLU A 224 11.88 -12.44 9.70
CA GLU A 224 11.96 -13.85 10.03
C GLU A 224 12.93 -14.57 9.08
N LYS A 225 13.93 -15.24 9.65
CA LYS A 225 15.02 -15.88 8.89
C LYS A 225 14.62 -17.18 8.20
N ASN A 226 13.65 -17.90 8.77
CA ASN A 226 13.23 -19.22 8.28
C ASN A 226 11.79 -19.17 7.75
N LYS A 227 11.36 -18.00 7.27
CA LYS A 227 10.05 -17.82 6.63
C LYS A 227 10.13 -18.34 5.20
N MET A 228 9.25 -19.27 4.87
CA MET A 228 9.02 -19.68 3.49
C MET A 228 7.83 -18.91 2.95
N THR A 229 7.96 -18.34 1.75
CA THR A 229 6.89 -17.59 1.09
C THR A 229 6.65 -18.14 -0.31
N TRP A 230 5.39 -18.35 -0.63
CA TRP A 230 4.87 -18.66 -1.96
C TRP A 230 4.19 -17.41 -2.53
N TYR A 231 4.66 -16.88 -3.66
CA TYR A 231 4.01 -15.73 -4.32
C TYR A 231 3.10 -16.21 -5.44
N PHE A 232 1.94 -15.57 -5.60
CA PHE A 232 0.98 -15.93 -6.65
C PHE A 232 1.35 -15.31 -8.02
N ARG A 233 1.50 -16.14 -9.05
CA ARG A 233 1.81 -15.86 -10.48
C ARG A 233 0.60 -15.83 -11.39
N ALA A 234 -0.51 -16.39 -10.95
CA ALA A 234 -1.77 -16.30 -11.63
C ALA A 234 -2.84 -16.48 -10.57
N VAL A 235 -3.84 -15.61 -10.63
CA VAL A 235 -5.01 -15.63 -9.77
C VAL A 235 -6.18 -15.82 -10.71
N THR A 236 -6.71 -17.04 -10.77
CA THR A 236 -7.85 -17.35 -11.64
C THR A 236 -9.07 -17.65 -10.79
N ASN A 237 -10.14 -16.91 -11.04
CA ASN A 237 -11.46 -17.20 -10.51
C ASN A 237 -12.05 -18.36 -11.33
N GLU A 238 -11.87 -19.59 -10.88
CA GLU A 238 -12.39 -20.78 -11.57
C GLU A 238 -13.91 -20.91 -11.39
N THR A 239 -14.40 -20.50 -10.23
CA THR A 239 -15.82 -20.31 -9.87
C THR A 239 -15.89 -19.19 -8.82
N LYS A 240 -17.08 -18.57 -8.60
CA LYS A 240 -17.26 -17.42 -7.68
C LYS A 240 -16.53 -17.50 -6.32
N ASN A 241 -16.21 -18.70 -5.82
CA ASN A 241 -15.64 -18.95 -4.51
C ASN A 241 -14.27 -19.68 -4.53
N ILE A 242 -13.71 -20.03 -5.70
CA ILE A 242 -12.42 -20.74 -5.79
C ILE A 242 -11.45 -19.88 -6.56
N VAL A 243 -10.35 -19.56 -5.90
CA VAL A 243 -9.24 -18.83 -6.49
C VAL A 243 -7.99 -19.72 -6.47
N SER A 244 -7.49 -20.05 -7.65
CA SER A 244 -6.21 -20.76 -7.78
C SER A 244 -5.08 -19.74 -7.87
N GLY A 245 -4.15 -19.84 -6.92
CA GLY A 245 -2.86 -19.18 -6.94
C GLY A 245 -1.80 -20.15 -7.46
N TYR A 246 -1.13 -19.82 -8.56
CA TYR A 246 0.03 -20.60 -9.03
C TYR A 246 1.29 -19.93 -8.51
N GLY A 247 2.13 -20.59 -7.71
CA GLY A 247 3.30 -19.91 -7.13
C GLY A 247 4.57 -20.73 -7.16
N ALA A 248 5.71 -20.06 -7.09
CA ALA A 248 6.98 -20.69 -6.77
C ALA A 248 7.38 -20.36 -5.32
N VAL A 249 8.14 -21.27 -4.71
CA VAL A 249 8.54 -21.20 -3.30
C VAL A 249 9.85 -20.46 -3.16
N TYR A 250 9.89 -19.54 -2.21
CA TYR A 250 11.08 -18.76 -1.88
C TYR A 250 11.35 -18.87 -0.39
N GLU A 251 12.59 -19.16 -0.06
CA GLU A 251 13.12 -19.03 1.30
C GLU A 251 14.12 -17.90 1.28
N ASN A 252 13.91 -16.85 2.09
CA ASN A 252 14.75 -15.64 2.06
C ASN A 252 14.94 -15.02 0.66
N LYS A 253 13.89 -14.99 -0.16
CA LYS A 253 13.92 -14.57 -1.59
C LYS A 253 14.86 -15.38 -2.48
N GLN A 254 15.42 -16.49 -2.01
CA GLN A 254 16.07 -17.48 -2.86
C GLN A 254 15.03 -18.50 -3.28
N LYS A 255 14.88 -18.68 -4.59
CA LYS A 255 13.98 -19.70 -5.12
C LYS A 255 14.44 -21.07 -4.65
N ASP A 256 13.54 -21.82 -4.02
CA ASP A 256 13.77 -23.24 -3.83
C ASP A 256 13.65 -23.93 -5.18
N ARG A 257 14.81 -24.28 -5.78
CA ARG A 257 14.87 -24.94 -7.09
C ARG A 257 14.37 -26.39 -7.04
N ASN A 258 14.22 -26.97 -5.85
CA ASN A 258 13.74 -28.33 -5.66
C ASN A 258 12.21 -28.43 -5.59
N VAL A 259 11.51 -27.32 -5.39
CA VAL A 259 10.04 -27.30 -5.31
C VAL A 259 9.44 -26.76 -6.61
N GLN A 260 8.68 -27.61 -7.31
CA GLN A 260 7.94 -27.21 -8.50
C GLN A 260 6.86 -26.18 -8.17
N ILE A 261 6.44 -25.42 -9.20
CA ILE A 261 5.29 -24.51 -9.12
C ILE A 261 4.12 -25.26 -8.48
N SER A 262 3.70 -24.78 -7.32
CA SER A 262 2.66 -25.41 -6.52
C SER A 262 1.34 -24.71 -6.83
N ARG A 263 0.28 -25.47 -7.12
CA ARG A 263 -1.08 -24.93 -7.17
C ARG A 263 -1.60 -24.83 -5.74
N ILE A 264 -1.90 -23.62 -5.30
CA ILE A 264 -2.57 -23.35 -4.02
C ILE A 264 -4.01 -22.97 -4.36
N GLU A 265 -4.96 -23.81 -3.98
CA GLU A 265 -6.39 -23.51 -4.10
C GLU A 265 -6.86 -22.83 -2.82
N ILE A 266 -7.30 -21.59 -2.96
CA ILE A 266 -7.93 -20.83 -1.87
C ILE A 266 -9.44 -20.95 -2.06
N ILE A 267 -10.09 -21.65 -1.13
CA ILE A 267 -11.54 -21.75 -1.07
C ILE A 267 -12.05 -20.59 -0.20
N LEU A 268 -12.68 -19.61 -0.84
CA LEU A 268 -13.32 -18.50 -0.15
C LEU A 268 -14.70 -18.99 0.32
N THR A 269 -14.80 -19.28 1.62
CA THR A 269 -16.08 -19.59 2.27
C THR A 269 -16.67 -18.28 2.80
N ASN A 270 -17.94 -18.02 2.45
CA ASN A 270 -18.70 -16.88 2.97
C ASN A 270 -18.99 -17.02 4.46
#